data_AF-A0A971LHL6-F1
#
_entry.id   AF-A0A971LHL6-F1
#
_cell.length_a   1.000
_cell.length_b   1.000
_cell.length_c   1.000
_cell.angle_alpha   90.00
_cell.angle_beta   90.00
_cell.angle_gamma   90.00
#
_symmetry.space_group_name_H-M   'P 1'
#
loop_
_entity.id
_entity.type
_entity.pdbx_description
1 polymer ?
#
loop_
_entity_poly.entity_id
_entity_poly.type
_entity_poly.pdbx_seq_one_letter_code
_entity_poly.pdbx_strand_id
1 'polypeptide(L)'
;MAMLNKLDIIAITDHQSCGNCDAAIKISEAMGGPLVIPGMEAASAEEIHLLCLFPDLDKAFAFQTIIHDTQIKKANRPEIFGNQSYYNDQDEYVGTEDQLLLMPSSLSCDELADRVFALGGVCLPAHIDREANSMLTTLGSIPEDYPGGWIEFSKHAKPEYYFDNYPDLRRFRWLVDSDAHRLEDIADPGWPIRLPGFCRDQRGRQLLIDRLRGR
;
A
#
# COMPACT_ATOMS: atom_id res chain seq x y z
N MET A 1 14.08 -8.88 8.23
CA MET A 1 13.02 -8.90 9.27
C MET A 1 11.82 -9.75 8.87
N ALA A 2 11.16 -9.50 7.73
CA ALA A 2 9.95 -10.27 7.34
C ALA A 2 10.10 -11.81 7.41
N MET A 3 11.26 -12.35 6.99
CA MET A 3 11.57 -13.78 7.14
C MET A 3 11.69 -14.23 8.61
N LEU A 4 12.26 -13.40 9.48
CA LEU A 4 12.39 -13.69 10.92
C LEU A 4 11.02 -13.72 11.59
N ASN A 5 10.13 -12.81 11.20
CA ASN A 5 8.74 -12.75 11.65
C ASN A 5 7.86 -13.83 10.99
N LYS A 6 8.41 -14.61 10.05
CA LYS A 6 7.71 -15.68 9.32
C LYS A 6 6.48 -15.19 8.56
N LEU A 7 6.56 -14.00 7.98
CA LEU A 7 5.52 -13.49 7.08
C LEU A 7 5.52 -14.29 5.78
N ASP A 8 4.34 -14.62 5.27
CA ASP A 8 4.20 -15.31 3.98
C ASP A 8 4.16 -14.34 2.80
N ILE A 9 3.60 -13.15 3.03
CA ILE A 9 3.43 -12.07 2.04
C ILE A 9 3.84 -10.75 2.70
N ILE A 10 4.54 -9.89 1.95
CA ILE A 10 4.75 -8.48 2.29
C ILE A 10 4.42 -7.62 1.08
N ALA A 11 4.10 -6.34 1.29
CA ALA A 11 3.98 -5.35 0.23
C ALA A 11 5.02 -4.25 0.45
N ILE A 12 5.60 -3.73 -0.65
CA ILE A 12 6.40 -2.50 -0.62
C ILE A 12 5.49 -1.39 -1.10
N THR A 13 5.21 -0.43 -0.23
CA THR A 13 4.19 0.60 -0.44
C THR A 13 4.74 1.97 -0.02
N ASP A 14 5.89 2.34 -0.57
CA ASP A 14 6.47 3.66 -0.35
C ASP A 14 5.48 4.75 -0.81
N HIS A 15 5.55 5.94 -0.19
CA HIS A 15 4.71 7.06 -0.58
C HIS A 15 4.96 7.45 -2.04
N GLN A 16 3.91 7.49 -2.85
CA GLN A 16 3.94 7.94 -4.25
C GLN A 16 5.04 7.30 -5.14
N SER A 17 5.61 6.15 -4.73
CA SER A 17 6.69 5.47 -5.44
C SER A 17 6.61 3.96 -5.30
N CYS A 18 6.90 3.28 -6.40
CA CYS A 18 7.11 1.84 -6.51
C CYS A 18 8.61 1.52 -6.69
N GLY A 19 9.50 2.50 -6.59
CA GLY A 19 10.89 2.40 -7.08
C GLY A 19 11.73 1.30 -6.42
N ASN A 20 11.42 0.91 -5.18
CA ASN A 20 12.10 -0.19 -4.48
C ASN A 20 11.42 -1.56 -4.63
N CYS A 21 10.28 -1.64 -5.32
CA CYS A 21 9.53 -2.89 -5.47
C CYS A 21 10.33 -3.98 -6.20
N ASP A 22 11.03 -3.63 -7.28
CA ASP A 22 11.80 -4.60 -8.09
C ASP A 22 12.95 -5.20 -7.28
N ALA A 23 13.73 -4.35 -6.60
CA ALA A 23 14.81 -4.80 -5.73
C ALA A 23 14.31 -5.72 -4.60
N ALA A 24 13.23 -5.33 -3.92
CA ALA A 24 12.65 -6.13 -2.85
C ALA A 24 12.13 -7.50 -3.33
N ILE A 25 11.48 -7.54 -4.50
CA ILE A 25 11.03 -8.79 -5.12
C ILE A 25 12.23 -9.71 -5.38
N LYS A 26 13.26 -9.21 -6.07
CA LYS A 26 14.45 -10.00 -6.43
C LYS A 26 15.18 -10.54 -5.20
N ILE A 27 15.38 -9.70 -4.18
CA ILE A 27 16.03 -10.10 -2.93
C ILE A 27 15.21 -11.21 -2.25
N SER A 28 13.89 -11.04 -2.15
CA SER A 28 13.05 -12.04 -1.50
C SER A 28 13.05 -13.37 -2.26
N GLU A 29 12.96 -13.34 -3.59
CA GLU A 29 13.02 -14.54 -4.43
C GLU A 29 14.36 -15.26 -4.31
N ALA A 30 15.48 -14.53 -4.34
CA ALA A 30 16.82 -15.09 -4.16
C ALA A 30 17.04 -15.73 -2.78
N MET A 31 16.41 -15.17 -1.74
CA MET A 31 16.50 -15.66 -0.37
C MET A 31 15.49 -16.77 -0.03
N GLY A 32 14.54 -17.06 -0.92
CA GLY A 32 13.39 -17.92 -0.60
C GLY A 32 12.46 -17.33 0.48
N GLY A 33 12.36 -15.99 0.51
CA GLY A 33 11.61 -15.20 1.46
C GLY A 33 10.09 -15.13 1.19
N PRO A 34 9.39 -14.17 1.81
CA PRO A 34 7.96 -13.94 1.56
C PRO A 34 7.67 -13.56 0.11
N LEU A 35 6.45 -13.81 -0.35
CA LEU A 35 6.00 -13.23 -1.61
C LEU A 35 5.90 -11.70 -1.45
N VAL A 36 6.61 -10.96 -2.30
CA VAL A 36 6.54 -9.49 -2.31
C VAL A 36 5.50 -9.03 -3.32
N ILE A 37 4.57 -8.19 -2.86
CA ILE A 37 3.55 -7.53 -3.67
C ILE A 37 4.06 -6.13 -4.01
N PRO A 38 4.17 -5.78 -5.30
CA PRO A 38 4.50 -4.42 -5.69
C PRO A 38 3.31 -3.51 -5.39
N GLY A 39 3.57 -2.38 -4.74
CA GLY A 39 2.54 -1.46 -4.31
C GLY A 39 3.05 -0.03 -4.14
N MET A 40 2.14 0.82 -3.67
CA MET A 40 2.35 2.23 -3.38
C MET A 40 1.33 2.66 -2.33
N GLU A 41 1.75 3.46 -1.36
CA GLU A 41 0.80 4.25 -0.57
C GLU A 41 0.64 5.62 -1.24
N ALA A 42 -0.46 5.81 -1.95
CA ALA A 42 -0.69 7.03 -2.72
C ALA A 42 -1.57 8.00 -1.93
N ALA A 43 -1.20 9.28 -1.91
CA ALA A 43 -2.02 10.34 -1.31
C ALA A 43 -2.87 11.03 -2.39
N SER A 44 -4.17 11.07 -2.18
CA SER A 44 -5.13 11.73 -3.08
C SER A 44 -5.17 13.25 -2.86
N ALA A 45 -5.97 13.95 -3.67
CA ALA A 45 -6.18 15.40 -3.57
C ALA A 45 -6.80 15.85 -2.24
N GLU A 46 -7.55 14.96 -1.60
CA GLU A 46 -8.11 15.13 -0.25
C GLU A 46 -7.09 14.82 0.87
N GLU A 47 -5.82 14.57 0.50
CA GLU A 47 -4.75 14.10 1.39
C GLU A 47 -5.07 12.76 2.07
N ILE A 48 -5.98 11.96 1.48
CA ILE A 48 -6.31 10.63 1.96
C ILE A 48 -5.28 9.64 1.41
N HIS A 49 -4.72 8.81 2.28
CA HIS A 49 -3.82 7.74 1.88
C HIS A 49 -4.62 6.52 1.41
N LEU A 50 -4.18 5.96 0.29
CA LEU A 50 -4.76 4.80 -0.35
C LEU A 50 -3.67 3.77 -0.59
N LEU A 51 -3.85 2.57 -0.01
CA LEU A 51 -2.99 1.42 -0.24
C LEU A 51 -3.29 0.84 -1.62
N CYS A 52 -2.33 0.96 -2.54
CA CYS A 52 -2.45 0.51 -3.92
C CYS A 52 -1.56 -0.71 -4.14
N LEU A 53 -2.14 -1.86 -4.48
CA LEU A 53 -1.40 -3.11 -4.71
C LEU A 53 -1.61 -3.60 -6.14
N PHE A 54 -0.54 -4.10 -6.76
CA PHE A 54 -0.53 -4.48 -8.18
C PHE A 54 -0.17 -5.95 -8.38
N PRO A 55 -0.67 -6.58 -9.46
CA PRO A 55 -0.35 -7.97 -9.76
C PRO A 55 1.12 -8.14 -10.20
N ASP A 56 1.72 -7.12 -10.81
CA ASP A 56 3.09 -7.16 -11.34
C ASP A 56 3.73 -5.76 -11.36
N LEU A 57 5.04 -5.74 -11.62
CA LEU A 57 5.85 -4.51 -11.68
C LEU A 57 5.45 -3.58 -12.83
N ASP A 58 5.05 -4.12 -13.98
CA ASP A 58 4.65 -3.30 -15.13
C ASP A 58 3.43 -2.46 -14.79
N LYS A 59 2.44 -3.05 -14.09
CA LYS A 59 1.26 -2.33 -13.59
C LYS A 59 1.62 -1.33 -12.50
N ALA A 60 2.50 -1.71 -11.56
CA ALA A 60 2.95 -0.81 -10.51
C ALA A 60 3.67 0.42 -11.05
N PHE A 61 4.57 0.24 -12.03
CA PHE A 61 5.27 1.36 -12.66
C PHE A 61 4.37 2.19 -13.57
N ALA A 62 3.42 1.58 -14.27
CA ALA A 62 2.40 2.33 -15.02
C ALA A 62 1.59 3.25 -14.10
N PHE A 63 1.23 2.78 -12.90
CA PHE A 63 0.56 3.62 -11.91
C PHE A 63 1.48 4.70 -11.34
N GLN A 64 2.74 4.39 -11.05
CA GLN A 64 3.72 5.39 -10.62
C GLN A 64 3.83 6.54 -11.63
N THR A 65 3.85 6.25 -12.94
CA THR A 65 3.84 7.30 -13.97
C THR A 65 2.61 8.20 -13.85
N ILE A 66 1.41 7.62 -13.68
CA ILE A 66 0.16 8.38 -13.50
C ILE A 66 0.24 9.28 -12.25
N ILE A 67 0.71 8.73 -11.14
CA ILE A 67 0.88 9.46 -9.90
C ILE A 67 1.89 10.59 -10.07
N HIS A 68 3.05 10.33 -10.66
CA HIS A 68 4.04 11.36 -10.93
C HIS A 68 3.45 12.44 -11.84
N ASP A 69 2.72 12.11 -12.89
CA ASP A 69 2.12 13.14 -13.77
C ASP A 69 1.08 14.04 -13.07
N THR A 70 0.49 13.56 -11.97
CA THR A 70 -0.58 14.26 -11.24
C THR A 70 -0.14 14.80 -9.88
N GLN A 71 1.04 14.41 -9.39
CA GLN A 71 1.58 14.85 -8.11
C GLN A 71 2.00 16.32 -8.12
N ILE A 72 1.71 17.02 -7.03
CA ILE A 72 2.23 18.38 -6.83
C ILE A 72 3.76 18.35 -6.81
N LYS A 73 4.38 19.00 -7.80
CA LYS A 73 5.83 19.00 -7.98
C LYS A 73 6.51 19.92 -6.96
N LYS A 74 7.23 19.33 -6.03
CA LYS A 74 8.10 20.02 -5.06
C LYS A 74 9.39 19.25 -4.91
N ALA A 75 10.53 19.94 -4.90
CA ALA A 75 11.80 19.31 -4.62
C ALA A 75 11.86 18.82 -3.17
N ASN A 76 12.41 17.63 -2.95
CA ASN A 76 12.70 17.15 -1.61
C ASN A 76 13.77 18.03 -0.94
N ARG A 77 13.68 18.13 0.39
CA ARG A 77 14.67 18.78 1.25
C ARG A 77 15.17 17.74 2.25
N PRO A 78 16.22 16.97 1.90
CA PRO A 78 16.65 15.83 2.70
C PRO A 78 17.02 16.18 4.14
N GLU A 79 17.44 17.42 4.38
CA GLU A 79 17.74 17.94 5.72
C GLU A 79 16.51 18.13 6.62
N ILE A 80 15.30 18.13 6.03
CA ILE A 80 14.02 18.25 6.74
C ILE A 80 13.24 16.94 6.69
N PHE A 81 13.07 16.37 5.50
CA PHE A 81 12.18 15.23 5.26
C PHE A 81 12.91 13.88 5.21
N GLY A 82 14.24 13.89 5.28
CA GLY A 82 15.06 12.69 5.13
C GLY A 82 15.35 12.33 3.67
N ASN A 83 16.23 11.34 3.50
CA ASN A 83 16.57 10.82 2.18
C ASN A 83 15.46 9.89 1.68
N GLN A 84 15.12 10.02 0.40
CA GLN A 84 14.21 9.12 -0.31
C GLN A 84 15.07 8.25 -1.23
N SER A 85 15.66 7.20 -0.67
CA SER A 85 16.72 6.43 -1.31
C SER A 85 16.19 5.26 -2.13
N TYR A 86 16.84 5.00 -3.25
CA TYR A 86 16.65 3.81 -4.07
C TYR A 86 17.82 2.85 -3.86
N TYR A 87 17.48 1.56 -3.77
CA TYR A 87 18.43 0.47 -3.62
C TYR A 87 18.27 -0.56 -4.75
N ASN A 88 19.35 -1.23 -5.12
CA ASN A 88 19.30 -2.38 -6.02
C ASN A 88 19.12 -3.71 -5.26
N ASP A 89 19.06 -4.80 -5.99
CA ASP A 89 18.92 -6.16 -5.47
C ASP A 89 20.20 -6.73 -4.82
N GLN A 90 21.26 -5.92 -4.69
CA GLN A 90 22.47 -6.19 -3.90
C GLN A 90 22.52 -5.38 -2.61
N ASP A 91 21.43 -4.71 -2.23
CA ASP A 91 21.37 -3.80 -1.06
C ASP A 91 22.34 -2.60 -1.20
N GLU A 92 22.65 -2.20 -2.43
CA GLU A 92 23.51 -1.06 -2.73
C GLU A 92 22.66 0.17 -3.05
N TYR A 93 23.06 1.31 -2.50
CA TYR A 93 22.47 2.60 -2.83
C TYR A 93 22.71 2.94 -4.31
N VAL A 94 21.63 3.20 -5.05
CA VAL A 94 21.70 3.55 -6.49
C VAL A 94 21.21 4.96 -6.82
N GLY A 95 20.62 5.67 -5.85
CA GLY A 95 20.21 7.06 -6.04
C GLY A 95 19.16 7.51 -5.05
N THR A 96 18.62 8.70 -5.31
CA THR A 96 17.53 9.30 -4.54
C THR A 96 16.42 9.79 -5.46
N GLU A 97 15.21 9.86 -4.91
CA GLU A 97 14.12 10.61 -5.50
C GLU A 97 14.28 12.11 -5.21
N ASP A 98 14.30 12.92 -6.27
CA ASP A 98 14.46 14.37 -6.20
C ASP A 98 13.15 15.07 -5.82
N GLN A 99 12.00 14.48 -6.16
CA GLN A 99 10.69 15.03 -5.84
C GLN A 99 10.22 14.61 -4.44
N LEU A 100 9.64 15.52 -3.67
CA LEU A 100 9.11 15.19 -2.34
C LEU A 100 7.91 14.24 -2.47
N LEU A 101 8.11 12.98 -2.08
CA LEU A 101 7.12 11.91 -2.21
C LEU A 101 5.90 12.09 -1.31
N LEU A 102 6.00 12.91 -0.26
CA LEU A 102 4.88 13.26 0.61
C LEU A 102 3.84 14.18 -0.05
N MET A 103 4.13 14.74 -1.23
CA MET A 103 3.15 15.60 -1.91
C MET A 103 1.99 14.78 -2.49
N PRO A 104 0.73 15.23 -2.33
CA PRO A 104 -0.43 14.52 -2.87
C PRO A 104 -0.51 14.61 -4.40
N SER A 105 -1.27 13.69 -4.97
CA SER A 105 -1.78 13.75 -6.34
C SER A 105 -2.92 14.76 -6.43
N SER A 106 -3.16 15.31 -7.63
CA SER A 106 -4.36 16.09 -7.93
C SER A 106 -5.60 15.22 -8.20
N LEU A 107 -5.48 13.89 -8.21
CA LEU A 107 -6.59 12.95 -8.37
C LEU A 107 -7.40 12.83 -7.08
N SER A 108 -8.73 12.81 -7.19
CA SER A 108 -9.58 12.44 -6.05
C SER A 108 -9.34 11.00 -5.61
N CYS A 109 -9.79 10.65 -4.40
CA CYS A 109 -9.68 9.27 -3.90
C CYS A 109 -10.38 8.25 -4.82
N ASP A 110 -11.51 8.61 -5.43
CA ASP A 110 -12.24 7.77 -6.38
C ASP A 110 -11.51 7.65 -7.73
N GLU A 111 -11.03 8.77 -8.28
CA GLU A 111 -10.28 8.79 -9.55
C GLU A 111 -9.00 7.96 -9.43
N LEU A 112 -8.29 8.08 -8.31
CA LEU A 112 -7.10 7.30 -8.02
C LEU A 112 -7.42 5.82 -7.95
N ALA A 113 -8.45 5.44 -7.20
CA ALA A 113 -8.89 4.06 -7.11
C ALA A 113 -9.27 3.48 -8.48
N ASP A 114 -10.01 4.23 -9.30
CA ASP A 114 -10.36 3.83 -10.67
C ASP A 114 -9.14 3.53 -11.54
N ARG A 115 -8.09 4.36 -11.45
CA ARG A 115 -6.82 4.13 -12.18
C ARG A 115 -6.13 2.84 -11.73
N VAL A 116 -6.10 2.58 -10.42
CA VAL A 116 -5.55 1.33 -9.87
C VAL A 116 -6.35 0.12 -10.36
N PHE A 117 -7.68 0.19 -10.30
CA PHE A 117 -8.55 -0.91 -10.73
C PHE A 117 -8.44 -1.18 -12.23
N ALA A 118 -8.27 -0.14 -13.05
CA ALA A 118 -8.06 -0.24 -14.50
C ALA A 118 -6.74 -0.93 -14.86
N LEU A 119 -5.72 -0.82 -14.00
CA LEU A 119 -4.45 -1.54 -14.14
C LEU A 119 -4.51 -2.98 -13.59
N GLY A 120 -5.69 -3.43 -13.13
CA GLY A 120 -5.86 -4.75 -12.56
C GLY A 120 -5.43 -4.87 -11.10
N GLY A 121 -5.02 -3.77 -10.46
CA GLY A 121 -4.66 -3.73 -9.05
C GLY A 121 -5.88 -3.69 -8.11
N VAL A 122 -5.61 -3.43 -6.83
CA VAL A 122 -6.61 -3.12 -5.81
C VAL A 122 -6.22 -1.87 -5.05
N CYS A 123 -7.22 -1.08 -4.67
CA CYS A 123 -7.07 0.16 -3.91
C CYS A 123 -7.92 0.06 -2.64
N LEU A 124 -7.31 0.33 -1.49
CA LEU A 124 -7.95 0.28 -0.19
C LEU A 124 -7.71 1.62 0.54
N PRO A 125 -8.71 2.18 1.24
CA PRO A 125 -8.47 3.26 2.18
C PRO A 125 -7.49 2.78 3.27
N ALA A 126 -6.35 3.45 3.38
CA ALA A 126 -5.31 3.12 4.33
C ALA A 126 -5.70 3.59 5.74
N HIS A 127 -5.25 2.84 6.76
CA HIS A 127 -5.31 3.18 8.19
C HIS A 127 -6.50 4.05 8.60
N ILE A 128 -7.72 3.56 8.32
CA ILE A 128 -8.96 4.33 8.45
C ILE A 128 -9.26 4.82 9.87
N ASP A 129 -8.54 4.29 10.86
CA ASP A 129 -8.60 4.65 12.27
C ASP A 129 -7.71 5.84 12.66
N ARG A 130 -6.86 6.34 11.78
CA ARG A 130 -5.96 7.47 12.08
C ARG A 130 -6.68 8.82 12.04
N GLU A 131 -6.16 9.77 12.80
CA GLU A 131 -6.69 11.14 12.84
C GLU A 131 -6.26 12.01 11.64
N ALA A 132 -5.22 11.58 10.92
CA ALA A 132 -4.70 12.29 9.75
C ALA A 132 -4.63 11.34 8.55
N ASN A 133 -4.85 11.90 7.36
CA ASN A 133 -4.77 11.22 6.06
C ASN A 133 -5.64 9.96 5.93
N SER A 134 -6.65 9.80 6.78
CA SER A 134 -7.56 8.65 6.77
C SER A 134 -8.90 9.06 6.16
N MET A 135 -9.46 8.19 5.33
CA MET A 135 -10.71 8.49 4.65
C MET A 135 -11.87 8.77 5.62
N LEU A 136 -11.96 7.95 6.69
CA LEU A 136 -13.03 8.06 7.68
C LEU A 136 -12.97 9.39 8.43
N THR A 137 -11.79 9.85 8.83
CA THR A 137 -11.65 11.13 9.55
C THR A 137 -11.81 12.32 8.60
N THR A 138 -11.24 12.25 7.39
CA THR A 138 -11.30 13.35 6.42
C THR A 138 -12.72 13.59 5.87
N LEU A 139 -13.45 12.51 5.56
CA LEU A 139 -14.79 12.62 4.95
C LEU A 139 -15.94 12.38 5.94
N GLY A 140 -15.64 11.95 7.17
CA GLY A 140 -16.64 11.53 8.17
C GLY A 140 -17.29 10.18 7.87
N SER A 141 -16.94 9.54 6.74
CA SER A 141 -17.43 8.24 6.30
C SER A 141 -16.50 7.65 5.25
N ILE A 142 -16.72 6.38 4.87
CA ILE A 142 -16.20 5.85 3.62
C ILE A 142 -17.39 5.85 2.64
N PRO A 143 -17.32 6.57 1.50
CA PRO A 143 -18.44 6.69 0.56
C PRO A 143 -18.98 5.34 0.08
N GLU A 144 -20.31 5.24 -0.13
CA GLU A 144 -20.97 3.99 -0.57
C GLU A 144 -20.55 3.53 -1.95
N ASP A 145 -20.23 4.50 -2.79
CA ASP A 145 -19.77 4.35 -4.17
C ASP A 145 -18.25 4.16 -4.29
N TYR A 146 -17.51 4.15 -3.16
CA TYR A 146 -16.09 3.85 -3.19
C TYR A 146 -15.86 2.46 -3.82
N PRO A 147 -15.04 2.35 -4.88
CA PRO A 147 -14.99 1.14 -5.71
C PRO A 147 -14.33 -0.07 -5.03
N GLY A 148 -13.64 0.11 -3.90
CA GLY A 148 -12.96 -0.96 -3.16
C GLY A 148 -13.84 -1.68 -2.14
N GLY A 149 -13.66 -2.99 -2.01
CA GLY A 149 -14.38 -3.82 -1.03
C GLY A 149 -13.65 -4.06 0.30
N TRP A 150 -12.45 -3.48 0.45
CA TRP A 150 -11.60 -3.65 1.62
C TRP A 150 -11.12 -2.32 2.18
N ILE A 151 -10.90 -2.29 3.50
CA ILE A 151 -10.35 -1.16 4.25
C ILE A 151 -9.19 -1.64 5.12
N GLU A 152 -8.21 -0.78 5.37
CA GLU A 152 -7.09 -1.07 6.25
C GLU A 152 -7.26 -0.39 7.60
N PHE A 153 -6.97 -1.14 8.67
CA PHE A 153 -6.77 -0.60 10.01
C PHE A 153 -5.29 -0.61 10.37
N SER A 154 -4.85 0.37 11.15
CA SER A 154 -3.50 0.38 11.73
C SER A 154 -3.32 -0.74 12.77
N LYS A 155 -2.09 -1.17 13.00
CA LYS A 155 -1.75 -2.25 13.96
C LYS A 155 -2.25 -2.06 15.40
N HIS A 156 -2.60 -0.84 15.80
CA HIS A 156 -3.10 -0.52 17.14
C HIS A 156 -4.62 -0.26 17.19
N ALA A 157 -5.28 -0.33 16.04
CA ALA A 157 -6.73 -0.17 15.96
C ALA A 157 -7.45 -1.26 16.76
N LYS A 158 -8.67 -0.93 17.19
CA LYS A 158 -9.65 -1.89 17.73
C LYS A 158 -10.83 -1.92 16.76
N PRO A 159 -10.83 -2.78 15.74
CA PRO A 159 -11.86 -2.78 14.70
C PRO A 159 -13.28 -2.83 15.25
N GLU A 160 -13.51 -3.53 16.36
CA GLU A 160 -14.83 -3.64 17.02
C GLU A 160 -15.38 -2.26 17.42
N TYR A 161 -14.53 -1.37 17.94
CA TYR A 161 -14.92 -0.01 18.28
C TYR A 161 -15.41 0.75 17.04
N TYR A 162 -14.70 0.61 15.92
CA TYR A 162 -15.08 1.29 14.68
C TYR A 162 -16.36 0.72 14.09
N PHE A 163 -16.57 -0.60 14.13
CA PHE A 163 -17.84 -1.17 13.69
C PHE A 163 -19.02 -0.74 14.58
N ASP A 164 -18.83 -0.62 15.89
CA ASP A 164 -19.90 -0.20 16.80
C ASP A 164 -20.29 1.27 16.61
N ASN A 165 -19.34 2.14 16.30
CA ASN A 165 -19.58 3.59 16.11
C ASN A 165 -19.89 3.97 14.64
N TYR A 166 -19.44 3.17 13.67
CA TYR A 166 -19.66 3.37 12.24
C TYR A 166 -20.19 2.07 11.60
N PRO A 167 -21.48 1.75 11.79
CA PRO A 167 -22.03 0.47 11.37
C PRO A 167 -21.90 0.16 9.88
N ASP A 168 -21.87 1.19 9.03
CA ASP A 168 -21.72 1.06 7.58
C ASP A 168 -20.37 0.44 7.17
N LEU A 169 -19.35 0.51 8.03
CA LEU A 169 -18.07 -0.14 7.80
C LEU A 169 -18.17 -1.67 7.73
N ARG A 170 -19.23 -2.27 8.31
CA ARG A 170 -19.44 -3.73 8.28
C ARG A 170 -19.64 -4.29 6.87
N ARG A 171 -19.91 -3.44 5.87
CA ARG A 171 -19.99 -3.86 4.46
C ARG A 171 -18.62 -4.23 3.89
N PHE A 172 -17.55 -3.65 4.43
CA PHE A 172 -16.19 -3.88 3.96
C PHE A 172 -15.58 -5.12 4.62
N ARG A 173 -14.76 -5.82 3.85
CA ARG A 173 -13.71 -6.66 4.44
C ARG A 173 -12.60 -5.75 4.96
N TRP A 174 -11.75 -6.26 5.82
CA TRP A 174 -10.68 -5.47 6.40
C TRP A 174 -9.43 -6.29 6.65
N LEU A 175 -8.31 -5.59 6.70
CA LEU A 175 -7.02 -6.11 7.09
C LEU A 175 -6.36 -5.16 8.09
N VAL A 176 -5.26 -5.62 8.69
CA VAL A 176 -4.46 -4.83 9.63
C VAL A 176 -3.01 -4.99 9.20
N ASP A 177 -2.39 -3.86 8.87
CA ASP A 177 -0.99 -3.81 8.46
C ASP A 177 -0.16 -2.93 9.41
N SER A 178 1.16 -3.10 9.34
CA SER A 178 2.08 -2.50 10.30
C SER A 178 2.38 -1.03 10.05
N ASP A 179 2.23 -0.58 8.79
CA ASP A 179 2.72 0.71 8.31
C ASP A 179 4.16 1.00 8.78
N ALA A 180 5.05 0.05 8.49
CA ALA A 180 6.37 -0.02 9.10
C ALA A 180 7.34 0.94 8.42
N HIS A 181 7.84 1.90 9.17
CA HIS A 181 8.87 2.86 8.73
C HIS A 181 10.28 2.48 9.19
N ARG A 182 10.39 1.44 10.03
CA ARG A 182 11.63 0.90 10.56
C ARG A 182 11.55 -0.62 10.59
N LEU A 183 12.70 -1.29 10.63
CA LEU A 183 12.76 -2.75 10.62
C LEU A 183 12.04 -3.38 11.83
N GLU A 184 12.16 -2.74 12.99
CA GLU A 184 11.49 -3.13 14.24
C GLU A 184 9.97 -2.90 14.24
N ASP A 185 9.45 -2.11 13.30
CA ASP A 185 8.01 -1.83 13.19
C ASP A 185 7.24 -2.90 12.39
N ILE A 186 7.96 -3.73 11.62
CA ILE A 186 7.37 -4.82 10.85
C ILE A 186 6.68 -5.77 11.82
N ALA A 187 5.36 -5.92 11.65
CA ALA A 187 4.53 -6.67 12.58
C ALA A 187 4.85 -8.17 12.55
N ASP A 188 4.57 -8.82 13.68
CA ASP A 188 4.42 -10.27 13.74
C ASP A 188 3.07 -10.69 13.09
N PRO A 189 2.94 -11.95 12.66
CA PRO A 189 1.67 -12.48 12.17
C PRO A 189 0.56 -12.34 13.22
N GLY A 190 -0.60 -11.80 12.83
CA GLY A 190 -1.75 -11.64 13.72
C GLY A 190 -3.11 -11.68 13.04
N TRP A 191 -3.20 -11.17 11.81
CA TRP A 191 -4.46 -10.99 11.08
C TRP A 191 -4.41 -11.69 9.72
N PRO A 192 -4.50 -13.03 9.67
CA PRO A 192 -4.23 -13.77 8.45
C PRO A 192 -5.36 -13.65 7.41
N ILE A 193 -4.99 -13.41 6.16
CA ILE A 193 -5.87 -13.58 5.00
C ILE A 193 -5.74 -15.01 4.50
N ARG A 194 -6.85 -15.76 4.49
CA ARG A 194 -6.86 -17.12 3.93
C ARG A 194 -6.81 -17.06 2.39
N LEU A 195 -5.75 -17.64 1.83
CA LEU A 195 -5.52 -17.76 0.38
C LEU A 195 -5.32 -19.24 0.00
N PRO A 196 -6.41 -20.01 -0.25
CA PRO A 196 -6.30 -21.40 -0.70
C PRO A 196 -5.51 -21.50 -2.01
N GLY A 197 -4.53 -22.41 -2.07
CA GLY A 197 -3.67 -22.55 -3.25
C GLY A 197 -2.56 -21.51 -3.36
N PHE A 198 -2.28 -20.76 -2.27
CA PHE A 198 -1.16 -19.83 -2.21
C PHE A 198 0.17 -20.49 -2.62
N CYS A 199 0.91 -19.75 -3.45
CA CYS A 199 2.26 -20.07 -3.88
C CYS A 199 3.07 -18.77 -3.96
N ARG A 200 4.39 -18.85 -3.82
CA ARG A 200 5.29 -17.69 -3.83
C ARG A 200 5.78 -17.37 -5.23
N ASP A 201 4.83 -17.18 -6.15
CA ASP A 201 5.08 -16.81 -7.54
C ASP A 201 4.00 -15.80 -8.03
N GLN A 202 4.02 -15.49 -9.33
CA GLN A 202 3.07 -14.57 -9.95
C GLN A 202 1.59 -14.94 -9.73
N ARG A 203 1.26 -16.24 -9.66
CA ARG A 203 -0.10 -16.71 -9.37
C ARG A 203 -0.48 -16.39 -7.93
N GLY A 204 0.47 -16.43 -7.00
CA GLY A 204 0.27 -15.97 -5.62
C GLY A 204 -0.09 -14.49 -5.54
N ARG A 205 0.61 -13.64 -6.31
CA ARG A 205 0.31 -12.20 -6.38
C ARG A 205 -1.10 -12.00 -6.91
N GLN A 206 -1.41 -12.63 -8.04
CA GLN A 206 -2.73 -12.56 -8.64
C GLN A 206 -3.84 -13.07 -7.70
N LEU A 207 -3.59 -14.16 -6.98
CA LEU A 207 -4.55 -14.73 -6.03
C LEU A 207 -4.87 -13.76 -4.89
N LEU A 208 -3.87 -13.06 -4.34
CA LEU A 208 -4.10 -12.01 -3.34
C LEU A 208 -4.90 -10.86 -3.95
N ILE A 209 -4.50 -10.36 -5.12
CA ILE A 209 -5.20 -9.27 -5.81
C ILE A 209 -6.67 -9.64 -6.06
N ASP A 210 -6.95 -10.82 -6.60
CA ASP A 210 -8.32 -11.30 -6.84
C ASP A 210 -9.12 -11.40 -5.53
N ARG A 211 -8.51 -11.94 -4.46
CA ARG A 211 -9.13 -12.03 -3.14
C ARG A 211 -9.51 -10.66 -2.58
N LEU A 212 -8.63 -9.66 -2.74
CA LEU A 212 -8.85 -8.29 -2.30
C LEU A 212 -9.84 -7.54 -3.22
N ARG A 213 -9.97 -7.94 -4.48
CA ARG A 213 -11.02 -7.46 -5.38
C ARG A 213 -12.39 -8.14 -5.18
N GLY A 214 -12.48 -9.13 -4.30
CA GLY A 214 -13.70 -9.88 -4.02
C GLY A 214 -14.06 -10.93 -5.09
N ARG A 215 -13.07 -11.40 -5.86
CA ARG A 215 -13.20 -12.45 -6.87
C ARG A 215 -12.83 -13.82 -6.32
#